data_AF-A0A849HKV6-F1
#
_entry.id   AF-A0A849HKV6-F1
#
_cell.length_a   1.000
_cell.length_b   1.000
_cell.length_c   1.000
_cell.angle_alpha   90.00
_cell.angle_beta   90.00
_cell.angle_gamma   90.00
#
_symmetry.space_group_name_H-M   'P 1'
#
loop_
_entity.id
_entity.type
_entity.pdbx_description
1 polymer ?
#
loop_
_entity_poly.entity_id
_entity_poly.type
_entity_poly.pdbx_seq_one_letter_code
_entity_poly.pdbx_strand_id
1 'polypeptide(L)'
;MQATTPPPPRRPGVPLGERPVAGRQGLPVEGLSALKATRRHCWVQGPPEAPGPHHGLVVEWRQAGPGWRALVIYVVEGEAGEVTTVQQWVARSLVEPA
;
A
#
# COMPACT_ATOMS: atom_id res chain seq x y z
N MET A 1 30.09 35.95 -1.98
CA MET A 1 28.98 35.75 -2.94
C MET A 1 28.68 34.25 -2.97
N GLN A 2 27.56 33.79 -2.43
CA GLN A 2 27.16 32.37 -2.49
C GLN A 2 25.83 32.28 -3.25
N ALA A 3 25.80 31.42 -4.27
CA ALA A 3 24.64 31.17 -5.11
C ALA A 3 23.76 30.10 -4.46
N THR A 4 22.56 30.49 -4.05
CA THR A 4 21.49 29.56 -3.64
C THR A 4 20.90 28.88 -4.87
N THR A 5 21.01 27.56 -4.96
CA THR A 5 20.33 26.76 -5.98
C THR A 5 18.84 26.62 -5.62
N PRO A 6 17.90 26.88 -6.54
CA PRO A 6 16.48 26.74 -6.27
C PRO A 6 16.04 25.27 -6.20
N PRO A 7 15.08 24.91 -5.32
CA PRO A 7 14.59 23.54 -5.18
C PRO A 7 13.83 23.07 -6.44
N PRO A 8 13.86 21.77 -6.78
CA PRO A 8 13.19 21.23 -7.95
C PRO A 8 11.65 21.35 -7.82
N PRO A 9 10.92 21.58 -8.94
CA PRO A 9 9.48 21.75 -8.90
C PRO A 9 8.78 20.43 -8.51
N ARG A 10 7.86 20.53 -7.54
CA ARG A 10 6.98 19.41 -7.15
C ARG A 10 5.97 19.19 -8.28
N ARG A 11 5.97 18.00 -8.89
CA ARG A 11 4.93 17.63 -9.86
C ARG A 11 3.58 17.54 -9.14
N PRO A 12 2.52 18.22 -9.61
CA PRO A 12 1.18 17.99 -9.10
C PRO A 12 0.78 16.53 -9.34
N GLY A 13 0.35 15.83 -8.30
CA GLY A 13 -0.24 14.51 -8.47
C GLY A 13 -1.56 14.63 -9.23
N VAL A 14 -1.83 13.70 -10.17
CA VAL A 14 -3.09 13.68 -10.94
C VAL A 14 -4.29 13.49 -9.99
N PRO A 15 -5.24 14.44 -9.94
CA PRO A 15 -6.45 14.37 -9.14
C PRO A 15 -7.24 13.08 -9.36
N LEU A 16 -7.86 12.55 -8.31
CA LEU A 16 -8.56 11.26 -8.35
C LEU A 16 -9.65 11.20 -9.44
N GLY A 17 -10.33 12.32 -9.74
CA GLY A 17 -11.35 12.41 -10.79
C GLY A 17 -10.81 12.48 -12.22
N GLU A 18 -9.52 12.79 -12.39
CA GLU A 18 -8.82 12.80 -13.68
C GLU A 18 -8.11 11.47 -13.97
N ARG A 19 -8.16 10.53 -13.02
CA ARG A 19 -7.64 9.19 -13.23
C ARG A 19 -8.62 8.38 -14.09
N PRO A 20 -8.14 7.63 -15.09
CA PRO A 20 -9.01 6.74 -15.85
C PRO A 20 -9.71 5.76 -14.90
N VAL A 21 -11.04 5.87 -14.78
CA VAL A 21 -11.86 4.86 -14.10
C VAL A 21 -11.99 3.69 -15.06
N ALA A 22 -11.39 2.55 -14.72
CA ALA A 22 -11.59 1.32 -15.46
C ALA A 22 -13.03 0.82 -15.22
N GLY A 23 -13.96 1.22 -16.08
CA GLY A 23 -15.27 0.58 -16.16
C GLY A 23 -16.36 1.45 -16.77
N ARG A 24 -16.64 1.25 -18.06
CA ARG A 24 -17.96 0.87 -18.60
C ARG A 24 -18.05 1.12 -20.11
N GLN A 25 -17.28 0.38 -20.91
CA GLN A 25 -17.66 -0.04 -22.25
C GLN A 25 -16.88 -1.32 -22.55
N GLY A 26 -17.56 -2.36 -23.05
CA GLY A 26 -16.99 -3.69 -23.26
C GLY A 26 -15.74 -3.64 -24.13
N LEU A 27 -14.68 -4.32 -23.70
CA LEU A 27 -13.43 -4.44 -24.45
C LEU A 27 -12.90 -5.88 -24.42
N PRO A 28 -12.11 -6.27 -25.44
CA PRO A 28 -11.74 -7.65 -25.73
C PRO A 28 -10.94 -8.30 -24.60
N VAL A 29 -11.12 -9.61 -24.45
CA VAL A 29 -10.57 -10.48 -23.39
C VAL A 29 -9.02 -10.50 -23.26
N GLU A 30 -8.29 -9.77 -24.10
CA GLU A 30 -6.83 -9.59 -24.01
C GLU A 30 -6.40 -8.57 -22.93
N GLY A 31 -7.34 -7.77 -22.39
CA GLY A 31 -7.07 -6.74 -21.36
C GLY A 31 -7.07 -7.23 -19.90
N LEU A 32 -7.41 -8.48 -19.61
CA LEU A 32 -7.41 -9.01 -18.23
C LEU A 32 -6.00 -9.16 -17.63
N SER A 33 -4.97 -9.22 -18.48
CA SER A 33 -3.56 -9.18 -18.07
C SER A 33 -3.11 -7.77 -17.63
N ALA A 34 -3.83 -6.73 -18.09
CA ALA A 34 -3.60 -5.32 -17.77
C ALA A 34 -4.42 -4.82 -16.55
N LEU A 35 -5.35 -5.62 -16.02
CA LEU A 35 -5.60 -5.70 -14.57
C LEU A 35 -4.36 -6.33 -13.90
N LYS A 36 -3.15 -5.86 -14.26
CA LYS A 36 -1.87 -6.24 -13.69
C LYS A 36 -2.12 -6.36 -12.22
N ALA A 37 -2.01 -7.58 -11.69
CA ALA A 37 -2.19 -7.85 -10.27
C ALA A 37 -1.49 -6.73 -9.53
N THR A 38 -2.29 -5.78 -9.02
CA THR A 38 -1.75 -4.62 -8.31
C THR A 38 -0.94 -5.26 -7.21
N ARG A 39 0.38 -5.06 -7.18
CA ARG A 39 1.24 -5.75 -6.20
C ARG A 39 0.62 -5.51 -4.83
N ARG A 40 -0.04 -6.55 -4.30
CA ARG A 40 -0.73 -6.50 -3.02
C ARG A 40 0.24 -6.81 -1.90
N HIS A 41 1.38 -7.40 -2.24
CA HIS A 41 2.48 -7.63 -1.32
C HIS A 41 3.06 -6.29 -0.84
N CYS A 42 3.25 -6.22 0.46
CA CYS A 42 3.83 -5.11 1.17
C CYS A 42 4.65 -5.63 2.36
N TRP A 43 5.52 -4.78 2.87
CA TRP A 43 6.15 -4.96 4.17
C TRP A 43 5.36 -4.21 5.22
N VAL A 44 5.13 -4.85 6.37
CA VAL A 44 4.36 -4.28 7.48
C VAL A 44 5.24 -4.17 8.71
N GLN A 45 5.30 -2.98 9.31
CA GLN A 45 5.83 -2.82 10.65
C GLN A 45 4.77 -3.31 11.65
N GLY A 46 5.11 -4.38 12.38
CA GLY A 46 4.22 -5.02 13.33
C GLY A 46 4.12 -4.27 14.66
N PRO A 47 3.30 -4.76 15.58
CA PRO A 47 3.15 -4.14 16.90
C PRO A 47 4.43 -4.35 17.76
N PRO A 48 4.60 -3.65 18.90
CA PRO A 48 5.84 -3.71 19.70
C PRO A 48 6.25 -5.13 20.14
N GLU A 49 5.28 -6.01 20.37
CA GLU A 49 5.49 -7.42 20.69
C GLU A 49 6.09 -8.22 19.53
N ALA A 50 5.95 -7.73 18.30
CA ALA A 50 6.53 -8.31 17.09
C ALA A 50 6.80 -7.21 16.05
N PRO A 51 7.86 -6.40 16.22
CA PRO A 51 8.02 -5.11 15.54
C PRO A 51 8.15 -5.19 14.01
N GLY A 52 8.50 -6.35 13.43
CA GLY A 52 8.63 -6.52 11.99
C GLY A 52 9.97 -6.03 11.42
N PRO A 53 10.16 -5.99 10.09
CA PRO A 53 9.11 -6.04 9.07
C PRO A 53 8.57 -7.44 8.77
N HIS A 54 7.26 -7.53 8.55
CA HIS A 54 6.54 -8.76 8.19
C HIS A 54 6.06 -8.73 6.74
N HIS A 55 5.98 -9.90 6.11
CA HIS A 55 5.36 -10.04 4.79
C HIS A 55 3.84 -9.91 4.91
N GLY A 56 3.25 -8.97 4.18
CA GLY A 56 1.81 -8.70 4.22
C GLY A 56 1.14 -8.55 2.86
N LEU A 57 -0.17 -8.77 2.83
CA LEU A 57 -1.03 -8.56 1.68
C LEU A 57 -2.06 -7.46 1.97
N VAL A 58 -2.02 -6.38 1.20
CA VAL A 58 -3.05 -5.35 1.21
C VAL A 58 -4.33 -5.91 0.58
N VAL A 59 -5.37 -5.99 1.39
CA VAL A 59 -6.71 -6.41 0.98
C VAL A 59 -7.51 -5.21 0.48
N GLU A 60 -7.46 -4.11 1.23
CA GLU A 60 -8.29 -2.92 1.01
C GLU A 60 -7.58 -1.65 1.50
N TRP A 61 -7.85 -0.52 0.84
CA TRP A 61 -7.54 0.81 1.35
C TRP A 61 -8.83 1.55 1.70
N ARG A 62 -8.84 2.23 2.85
CA ARG A 62 -9.92 3.17 3.20
C ARG A 62 -9.36 4.47 3.73
N GLN A 63 -10.10 5.55 3.53
CA GLN A 63 -9.85 6.82 4.21
C GLN A 63 -10.49 6.76 5.61
N ALA A 64 -9.73 7.11 6.64
CA ALA A 64 -10.20 7.12 8.03
C ALA A 64 -9.60 8.32 8.78
N GLY A 65 -10.44 9.30 9.14
CA GLY A 65 -9.99 10.55 9.76
C GLY A 65 -9.04 11.33 8.83
N PRO A 66 -7.86 11.77 9.31
CA PRO A 66 -6.94 12.58 8.52
C PRO A 66 -6.11 11.79 7.50
N GLY A 67 -6.25 10.45 7.40
CA GLY A 67 -5.33 9.64 6.60
C GLY A 67 -5.92 8.37 6.00
N TRP A 68 -5.06 7.66 5.28
CA TRP A 68 -5.36 6.36 4.68
C TRP A 68 -4.94 5.23 5.62
N ARG A 69 -5.77 4.20 5.67
CA ARG A 69 -5.46 2.93 6.33
C ARG A 69 -5.58 1.79 5.34
N ALA A 70 -4.72 0.80 5.46
CA ALA A 70 -4.81 -0.45 4.71
C ALA A 70 -5.28 -1.57 5.62
N LEU A 71 -6.21 -2.38 5.15
CA LEU A 71 -6.48 -3.68 5.73
C LEU A 71 -5.41 -4.63 5.21
N VAL A 72 -4.57 -5.12 6.10
CA VAL A 72 -3.44 -5.99 5.74
C VAL A 72 -3.56 -7.31 6.47
N ILE A 73 -3.38 -8.40 5.73
CA ILE A 73 -3.18 -9.74 6.27
C ILE A 73 -1.68 -10.00 6.26
N TYR A 74 -1.08 -10.28 7.40
CA TYR A 74 0.35 -10.60 7.52
C TYR A 74 0.56 -11.69 8.57
N VAL A 75 1.73 -12.31 8.53
CA VAL A 75 2.10 -13.41 9.42
C VAL A 75 3.15 -12.93 10.41
N VAL A 76 2.99 -13.30 11.68
CA VAL A 76 3.95 -13.08 12.75
C VAL A 76 4.41 -14.43 13.27
N GLU A 77 5.72 -14.61 13.38
CA GLU A 77 6.33 -15.76 14.02
C GLU A 77 6.55 -15.45 15.52
N GLY A 78 6.01 -16.30 16.37
CA GLY A 78 6.14 -16.23 17.83
C GLY A 78 7.25 -17.15 18.37
N GLU A 79 7.36 -17.22 19.69
CA GLU A 79 8.29 -18.14 20.33
C GLU A 79 7.90 -19.60 20.06
N ALA A 80 8.89 -20.50 20.08
CA ALA A 80 8.71 -21.94 19.82
C ALA A 80 8.10 -22.30 18.44
N GLY A 81 8.15 -21.39 17.46
CA GLY A 81 7.69 -21.65 16.09
C GLY A 81 6.18 -21.55 15.91
N GLU A 82 5.47 -20.92 16.87
CA GLU A 82 4.07 -20.55 16.67
C GLU A 82 3.94 -19.53 15.53
N VAL A 83 2.95 -19.73 14.64
CA VAL A 83 2.71 -18.84 13.51
C VAL A 83 1.31 -18.25 13.63
N THR A 84 1.24 -16.94 13.82
CA THR A 84 -0.02 -16.21 13.96
C THR A 84 -0.32 -15.42 12.69
N THR A 85 -1.50 -15.63 12.10
CA THR A 85 -2.00 -14.77 11.01
C THR A 85 -2.78 -13.60 11.60
N VAL A 86 -2.38 -12.39 11.27
CA VAL A 86 -3.00 -11.15 11.74
C VAL A 86 -3.71 -10.47 10.58
N GLN A 87 -4.95 -10.04 10.80
CA GLN A 87 -5.71 -9.19 9.89
C GLN A 87 -6.06 -7.88 10.59
N GLN A 88 -5.47 -6.77 10.17
CA GLN A 88 -5.70 -5.49 10.85
C GLN A 88 -5.68 -4.28 9.92
N TRP A 89 -6.30 -3.19 10.37
CA TRP A 89 -6.21 -1.87 9.74
C TRP A 89 -4.96 -1.13 10.22
N VAL A 90 -3.92 -1.08 9.40
CA VAL A 90 -2.67 -0.34 9.68
C VAL A 90 -2.69 1.05 9.05
N ALA A 91 -1.98 2.00 9.67
CA ALA A 91 -1.74 3.31 9.07
C ALA A 91 -0.87 3.18 7.82
N ARG A 92 -1.08 4.04 6.81
CA ARG A 92 -0.25 4.07 5.59
C ARG A 92 1.25 4.15 5.87
N SER A 93 1.66 4.81 6.95
CA SER A 93 3.06 4.96 7.37
C SER A 93 3.73 3.67 7.85
N LEU A 94 2.94 2.64 8.17
CA LEU A 94 3.43 1.33 8.64
C LEU A 94 3.48 0.28 7.51
N VAL A 95 3.18 0.69 6.28
CA VAL A 95 3.14 -0.18 5.10
C VAL A 95 4.14 0.32 4.07
N GLU A 96 5.05 -0.55 3.64
CA GLU A 96 6.02 -0.25 2.61
C GLU A 96 5.79 -1.11 1.36
N PRO A 97 5.95 -0.57 0.14
CA PRO A 97 5.93 -1.37 -1.07
C PRO A 97 7.08 -2.40 -1.09
N ALA A 98 6.84 -3.57 -1.69
CA ALA A 98 7.84 -4.61 -1.87
C ALA A 98 8.52 -4.61 -3.25
#